data_AF-A0A5K1EFU0-F1
#
_entry.id   AF-A0A5K1EFU0-F1
#
_cell.length_a   1.000
_cell.length_b   1.000
_cell.length_c   1.000
_cell.angle_alpha   90.00
_cell.angle_beta   90.00
_cell.angle_gamma   90.00
#
_symmetry.space_group_name_H-M   'P 1'
#
loop_
_entity.id
_entity.type
_entity.pdbx_description
1 polymer ?
#
loop_
_entity_poly.entity_id
_entity_poly.type
_entity_poly.pdbx_seq_one_letter_code
_entity_poly.pdbx_strand_id
1 'polypeptide(L)'
;NRGPGAWPWQQARIDFLRFSGEDPLRWIFKAKQLFECHGITCEQRVGYAVIHFDGPAIRWYRWLLMQHGRPRWDGLVDAMKSRFGPSAFLDYNVELSKIKQKGSIIDYRVRFEELSNMVREWPTKAHVGAFVRRLKDEIRIE
;
A
#
# COMPACT_ATOMS: atom_id res chain seq x y z
N ASN A 1 -35.86 -20.80 -6.14
CA ASN A 1 -34.62 -20.76 -5.32
C ASN A 1 -33.53 -19.97 -6.03
N ARG A 2 -33.52 -18.64 -5.91
CA ARG A 2 -32.35 -17.79 -6.21
C ARG A 2 -32.10 -16.97 -4.94
N GLY A 3 -30.95 -17.16 -4.30
CA GLY A 3 -30.58 -16.42 -3.08
C GLY A 3 -30.42 -14.92 -3.36
N PRO A 4 -30.59 -14.04 -2.36
CA PRO A 4 -30.58 -12.61 -2.58
C PRO A 4 -29.19 -12.17 -3.03
N GLY A 5 -29.14 -11.44 -4.13
CA GLY A 5 -27.94 -10.97 -4.79
C GLY A 5 -26.99 -10.26 -3.82
N ALA A 6 -25.70 -10.53 -3.98
CA ALA A 6 -24.65 -9.75 -3.35
C ALA A 6 -24.92 -8.26 -3.57
N TRP A 7 -25.02 -7.51 -2.47
CA TRP A 7 -25.34 -6.08 -2.52
C TRP A 7 -24.23 -5.34 -3.27
N PRO A 8 -24.53 -4.26 -4.03
CA PRO A 8 -23.53 -3.50 -4.81
C PRO A 8 -22.29 -3.07 -3.98
N TRP A 9 -22.50 -2.82 -2.69
CA TRP A 9 -21.46 -2.45 -1.73
C TRP A 9 -20.46 -3.58 -1.43
N GLN A 10 -20.87 -4.85 -1.52
CA GLN A 10 -19.97 -6.00 -1.36
C GLN A 10 -19.04 -6.12 -2.55
N GLN A 11 -19.56 -5.94 -3.77
CA GLN A 11 -18.76 -5.96 -5.00
C GLN A 11 -17.75 -4.80 -5.01
N ALA A 12 -18.18 -3.57 -4.69
CA ALA A 12 -17.29 -2.41 -4.61
C ALA A 12 -16.19 -2.56 -3.54
N ARG A 13 -16.50 -3.19 -2.41
CA ARG A 13 -15.50 -3.50 -1.37
C ARG A 13 -14.49 -4.57 -1.80
N ILE A 14 -14.92 -5.52 -2.63
CA ILE A 14 -14.09 -6.58 -3.21
C ILE A 14 -13.14 -6.02 -4.27
N ASP A 15 -13.64 -5.12 -5.13
CA ASP A 15 -12.83 -4.45 -6.15
C ASP A 15 -11.77 -3.53 -5.51
N PHE A 16 -12.11 -2.87 -4.40
CA PHE A 16 -11.18 -2.04 -3.61
C PHE A 16 -10.02 -2.83 -2.97
N LEU A 17 -10.18 -4.15 -2.81
CA LEU A 17 -9.18 -5.03 -2.24
C LEU A 17 -8.31 -5.74 -3.28
N ARG A 18 -8.38 -5.42 -4.58
CA ARG A 18 -7.46 -6.04 -5.55
C ARG A 18 -6.01 -5.66 -5.27
N PHE A 19 -5.11 -6.64 -5.37
CA PHE A 19 -3.67 -6.44 -5.26
C PHE A 19 -2.96 -6.93 -6.51
N SER A 20 -2.36 -6.02 -7.26
CA SER A 20 -1.56 -6.32 -8.47
C SER A 20 -0.05 -6.25 -8.23
N GLY A 21 0.38 -5.85 -7.03
CA GLY A 21 1.79 -5.61 -6.68
C GLY A 21 2.12 -4.17 -6.31
N GLU A 22 1.16 -3.24 -6.44
CA GLU A 22 1.35 -1.83 -6.08
C GLU A 22 1.02 -1.60 -4.60
N ASP A 23 1.86 -0.78 -3.95
CA ASP A 23 1.71 -0.34 -2.55
C ASP A 23 1.24 -1.46 -1.59
N PRO A 24 2.10 -2.48 -1.35
CA PRO A 24 1.73 -3.61 -0.51
C PRO A 24 1.43 -3.19 0.93
N LEU A 25 2.04 -2.11 1.43
CA LEU A 25 1.82 -1.66 2.80
C LEU A 25 0.40 -1.14 3.00
N ARG A 26 -0.07 -0.27 2.10
CA ARG A 26 -1.46 0.22 2.14
C ARG A 26 -2.46 -0.91 1.94
N TRP A 27 -2.15 -1.85 1.04
CA TRP A 27 -3.01 -3.00 0.81
C TRP A 27 -3.12 -3.89 2.05
N ILE A 28 -1.98 -4.27 2.66
CA ILE A 28 -1.94 -5.07 3.88
C ILE A 28 -2.70 -4.40 5.02
N PHE A 29 -2.57 -3.08 5.17
CA PHE A 29 -3.30 -2.32 6.18
C PHE A 29 -4.81 -2.44 5.99
N LYS A 30 -5.32 -2.18 4.78
CA LYS A 30 -6.75 -2.29 4.45
C LYS A 30 -7.27 -3.72 4.64
N ALA A 31 -6.50 -4.73 4.22
CA ALA A 31 -6.86 -6.13 4.38
C ALA A 31 -7.00 -6.50 5.87
N LYS A 32 -6.06 -6.08 6.72
CA LYS A 32 -6.15 -6.30 8.18
C LYS A 32 -7.40 -5.67 8.79
N GLN A 33 -7.69 -4.41 8.45
CA GLN A 33 -8.90 -3.74 8.91
C GLN A 33 -10.18 -4.48 8.48
N LEU A 34 -10.22 -4.96 7.23
CA LEU A 34 -11.36 -5.74 6.75
C LEU A 34 -11.50 -7.07 7.51
N PHE A 35 -10.39 -7.76 7.76
CA PHE A 35 -10.38 -9.02 8.50
C PHE A 35 -10.86 -8.85 9.94
N GLU A 36 -10.43 -7.78 10.61
CA GLU A 36 -10.87 -7.43 11.96
C GLU A 36 -12.38 -7.13 11.98
N CYS A 37 -12.86 -6.29 11.06
CA CYS A 37 -14.28 -5.94 10.97
C CYS A 37 -15.19 -7.14 10.65
N HIS A 38 -14.68 -8.18 9.97
CA HIS A 38 -15.45 -9.35 9.55
C HIS A 38 -15.17 -10.60 10.38
N GLY A 39 -14.37 -10.48 11.45
CA GLY A 39 -14.03 -11.59 12.33
C GLY A 39 -13.27 -12.72 11.62
N ILE A 40 -12.47 -12.41 10.60
CA ILE A 40 -11.72 -13.42 9.84
C ILE A 40 -10.54 -13.92 10.67
N THR A 41 -10.52 -15.23 10.94
CA THR A 41 -9.48 -15.88 11.75
C THR A 41 -8.15 -15.90 11.02
N CYS A 42 -7.04 -16.00 11.76
CA CYS A 42 -5.68 -16.01 11.21
C CYS A 42 -5.47 -17.10 10.13
N GLU A 43 -6.11 -18.25 10.29
CA GLU A 43 -6.06 -19.40 9.38
C GLU A 43 -6.78 -19.11 8.05
N GLN A 44 -7.81 -18.29 8.09
CA GLN A 44 -8.63 -17.92 6.94
C GLN A 44 -8.03 -16.76 6.14
N ARG A 45 -7.28 -15.85 6.78
CA ARG A 45 -6.74 -14.62 6.18
C ARG A 45 -6.03 -14.82 4.85
N VAL A 46 -5.17 -15.83 4.76
CA VAL A 46 -4.42 -16.13 3.52
C VAL A 46 -5.35 -16.53 2.38
N GLY A 47 -6.40 -17.31 2.68
CA GLY A 47 -7.39 -17.70 1.67
C GLY A 47 -8.15 -16.49 1.14
N TYR A 48 -8.60 -15.62 2.05
CA TYR A 48 -9.28 -14.38 1.70
C TYR A 48 -8.37 -13.35 1.01
N ALA A 49 -7.08 -13.31 1.33
CA ALA A 49 -6.16 -12.39 0.68
C ALA A 49 -5.92 -12.75 -0.79
N VAL A 50 -5.65 -14.04 -1.05
CA VAL A 50 -5.22 -14.52 -2.37
C VAL A 50 -6.32 -14.42 -3.42
N ILE A 51 -7.60 -14.51 -3.04
CA ILE A 51 -8.71 -14.30 -3.99
C ILE A 51 -8.73 -12.89 -4.59
N HIS A 52 -8.10 -11.93 -3.92
CA HIS A 52 -7.97 -10.57 -4.42
C HIS A 52 -6.61 -10.30 -5.07
N PHE A 53 -5.71 -11.28 -5.15
CA PHE A 53 -4.48 -11.12 -5.89
C PHE A 53 -4.75 -11.21 -7.39
N ASP A 54 -4.09 -10.35 -8.13
CA ASP A 54 -4.25 -10.25 -9.57
C ASP A 54 -2.93 -9.94 -10.27
N GLY A 55 -2.89 -10.13 -11.59
CA GLY A 55 -1.76 -9.77 -12.42
C GLY A 55 -0.43 -10.39 -11.93
N PRO A 56 0.62 -9.58 -11.71
CA PRO A 56 1.91 -10.05 -11.18
C PRO A 56 1.81 -10.73 -9.80
N ALA A 57 0.91 -10.27 -8.92
CA ALA A 57 0.81 -10.78 -7.56
C ALA A 57 0.35 -12.23 -7.51
N ILE A 58 -0.69 -12.60 -8.27
CA ILE A 58 -1.19 -13.98 -8.28
C ILE A 58 -0.20 -14.94 -8.93
N ARG A 59 0.54 -14.51 -9.98
CA ARG A 59 1.61 -15.32 -10.58
C ARG A 59 2.73 -15.60 -9.59
N TRP A 60 3.15 -14.58 -8.84
CA TRP A 60 4.15 -14.75 -7.80
C TRP A 60 3.66 -15.66 -6.67
N TYR A 61 2.42 -15.51 -6.21
CA TYR A 61 1.88 -16.37 -5.15
C TYR A 61 1.82 -17.84 -5.58
N ARG A 62 1.47 -18.13 -6.84
CA ARG A 62 1.55 -19.49 -7.40
C ARG A 62 2.96 -20.06 -7.31
N TRP A 63 3.98 -19.27 -7.66
CA TRP A 63 5.38 -19.68 -7.50
C TRP A 63 5.75 -19.93 -6.03
N LEU A 64 5.38 -19.02 -5.13
CA LEU A 64 5.61 -19.15 -3.68
C LEU A 64 5.00 -20.45 -3.14
N LEU A 65 3.77 -20.76 -3.55
CA LEU A 65 3.04 -21.97 -3.15
C LEU A 65 3.74 -23.24 -3.63
N MET A 66 4.28 -23.25 -4.85
CA MET A 66 5.00 -24.40 -5.40
C MET A 66 6.35 -24.63 -4.72
N GLN A 67 7.07 -23.57 -4.35
CA GLN A 67 8.41 -23.67 -3.78
C GLN A 67 8.43 -23.86 -2.26
N HIS A 68 7.50 -23.21 -1.56
CA HIS A 68 7.53 -23.11 -0.11
C HIS A 68 6.22 -23.58 0.57
N GLY A 69 5.23 -24.01 -0.21
CA GLY A 69 3.91 -24.35 0.31
C GLY A 69 3.12 -23.13 0.74
N ARG A 70 2.00 -23.37 1.43
CA ARG A 70 1.09 -22.29 1.86
C ARG A 70 1.67 -21.56 3.07
N PRO A 71 1.97 -20.26 2.98
CA PRO A 71 2.49 -19.51 4.11
C PRO A 71 1.40 -19.25 5.15
N ARG A 72 1.81 -18.98 6.40
CA ARG A 72 0.97 -18.29 7.38
C ARG A 72 0.80 -16.82 7.00
N TRP A 73 -0.19 -16.14 7.58
CA TRP A 73 -0.47 -14.73 7.28
C TRP A 73 0.76 -13.82 7.44
N ASP A 74 1.50 -13.93 8.54
CA ASP A 74 2.67 -13.08 8.76
C ASP A 74 3.79 -13.36 7.75
N GLY A 75 4.01 -14.64 7.42
CA GLY A 75 4.96 -15.02 6.37
C GLY A 75 4.56 -14.51 4.99
N LEU A 76 3.25 -14.49 4.67
CA LEU A 76 2.76 -13.88 3.44
C LEU A 76 3.02 -12.38 3.42
N VAL A 77 2.74 -11.68 4.52
CA VAL A 77 2.96 -10.24 4.66
C VAL A 77 4.43 -9.88 4.45
N ASP A 78 5.36 -10.62 5.05
CA ASP A 78 6.79 -10.35 4.92
C ASP A 78 7.29 -10.68 3.51
N ALA A 79 6.81 -11.78 2.92
CA ALA A 79 7.12 -12.12 1.53
C ALA A 79 6.57 -11.06 0.55
N MET A 80 5.37 -10.51 0.79
CA MET A 80 4.80 -9.42 0.00
C MET A 80 5.62 -8.14 0.11
N LYS A 81 6.03 -7.75 1.32
CA LYS A 81 6.91 -6.59 1.52
C LYS A 81 8.26 -6.77 0.83
N SER A 82 8.84 -7.95 0.91
CA SER A 82 10.12 -8.24 0.25
C SER A 82 10.00 -8.21 -1.28
N ARG A 83 8.90 -8.73 -1.84
CA ARG A 83 8.72 -8.85 -3.29
C ARG A 83 8.21 -7.58 -3.96
N PHE A 84 7.22 -6.94 -3.37
CA PHE A 84 6.47 -5.82 -3.94
C PHE A 84 6.67 -4.52 -3.18
N GLY A 85 7.31 -4.59 -2.02
CA GLY A 85 7.65 -3.39 -1.30
C GLY A 85 8.69 -2.59 -2.08
N PRO A 86 8.84 -1.31 -1.75
CA PRO A 86 10.10 -0.62 -1.99
C PRO A 86 11.27 -1.55 -1.74
N SER A 87 12.16 -1.67 -2.72
CA SER A 87 13.41 -2.37 -2.46
C SER A 87 14.09 -1.71 -1.27
N ALA A 88 14.83 -2.48 -0.46
CA ALA A 88 15.66 -1.92 0.61
C ALA A 88 16.70 -0.88 0.11
N PHE A 89 16.87 -0.75 -1.22
CA PHE A 89 17.69 0.26 -1.88
C PHE A 89 16.94 1.57 -2.16
N LEU A 90 15.62 1.61 -1.99
CA LEU A 90 14.81 2.82 -2.12
C LEU A 90 14.81 3.54 -0.77
N ASP A 91 15.79 4.43 -0.58
CA ASP A 91 15.77 5.34 0.55
C ASP A 91 14.69 6.40 0.30
N TYR A 92 13.53 6.22 0.93
CA TYR A 92 12.44 7.19 0.88
C TYR A 92 12.83 8.56 1.43
N ASN A 93 13.82 8.66 2.31
CA ASN A 93 14.37 9.95 2.72
C ASN A 93 15.06 10.62 1.54
N VAL A 94 15.80 9.85 0.73
CA VAL A 94 16.44 10.36 -0.49
C VAL A 94 15.41 10.73 -1.55
N GLU A 95 14.37 9.92 -1.77
CA GLU A 95 13.31 10.23 -2.73
C GLU A 95 12.48 11.46 -2.30
N LEU A 96 12.13 11.55 -1.02
CA LEU A 96 11.51 12.73 -0.42
C LEU A 96 12.48 13.92 -0.43
N SER A 97 13.80 13.70 -0.41
CA SER A 97 14.79 14.77 -0.55
C SER A 97 14.85 15.37 -1.96
N LYS A 98 14.54 14.54 -2.97
CA LYS A 98 14.63 14.86 -4.41
C LYS A 98 13.33 15.41 -4.99
N ILE A 99 12.21 15.29 -4.28
CA ILE A 99 10.92 15.80 -4.76
C ILE A 99 10.96 17.33 -4.92
N LYS A 100 10.68 17.81 -6.14
CA LYS A 100 10.50 19.22 -6.47
C LYS A 100 9.13 19.39 -7.12
N GLN A 101 8.42 20.46 -6.80
CA GLN A 101 7.15 20.78 -7.44
C GLN A 101 7.39 21.09 -8.94
N LYS A 102 6.99 20.16 -9.82
CA LYS A 102 7.03 20.36 -11.28
C LYS A 102 5.67 20.78 -11.86
N GLY A 103 4.57 20.53 -11.15
CA GLY A 103 3.18 20.80 -11.57
C GLY A 103 2.37 21.57 -10.51
N SER A 104 1.09 21.24 -10.39
CA SER A 104 0.20 21.85 -9.40
C SER A 104 0.68 21.58 -7.97
N ILE A 105 0.39 22.52 -7.07
CA ILE A 105 0.64 22.35 -5.63
C ILE A 105 -0.13 21.17 -5.05
N ILE A 106 -1.30 20.83 -5.63
CA ILE A 106 -2.13 19.71 -5.21
C ILE A 106 -1.42 18.38 -5.52
N ASP A 107 -0.91 18.22 -6.73
CA ASP A 107 -0.16 17.00 -7.13
C ASP A 107 1.13 16.86 -6.33
N TYR A 108 1.81 17.98 -6.05
CA TYR A 108 2.98 18.00 -5.19
C TYR A 108 2.64 17.56 -3.76
N ARG A 109 1.54 18.06 -3.20
CA ARG A 109 1.08 17.71 -1.86
C ARG A 109 0.75 16.23 -1.75
N VAL A 110 -0.04 15.67 -2.67
CA VAL A 110 -0.38 14.25 -2.69
C VAL A 110 0.89 13.40 -2.73
N ARG A 111 1.83 13.74 -3.62
CA ARG A 111 3.07 12.97 -3.76
C ARG A 111 4.02 13.14 -2.57
N PHE A 112 4.00 14.30 -1.91
CA PHE A 112 4.74 14.53 -0.67
C PHE A 112 4.15 13.73 0.49
N GLU A 113 2.82 13.69 0.63
CA GLU A 113 2.12 12.89 1.65
C GLU A 113 2.36 11.38 1.43
N GLU A 114 2.31 10.90 0.19
CA GLU A 114 2.63 9.50 -0.16
C GLU A 114 4.05 9.11 0.25
N LEU A 115 5.05 9.92 -0.08
CA LEU A 115 6.44 9.65 0.31
C LEU A 115 6.66 9.80 1.82
N SER A 116 6.00 10.77 2.46
CA SER A 116 6.11 11.03 3.90
C SER A 116 5.54 9.87 4.72
N ASN A 117 4.43 9.28 4.28
CA ASN A 117 3.83 8.09 4.92
C ASN A 117 4.74 6.85 4.86
N MET A 118 5.74 6.84 3.99
CA MET A 118 6.70 5.75 3.82
C MET A 118 8.00 5.96 4.62
N VAL A 119 8.19 7.13 5.26
CA VAL A 119 9.35 7.45 6.09
C VAL A 119 9.00 7.27 7.57
N ARG A 120 9.67 6.35 8.26
CA ARG A 120 9.34 5.98 9.66
C ARG A 120 9.93 6.90 10.75
N GLU A 121 10.84 7.81 10.43
CA GLU A 121 11.66 8.49 11.45
C GLU A 121 11.85 10.00 11.22
N TRP A 122 10.87 10.70 10.65
CA TRP A 122 10.96 12.15 10.51
C TRP A 122 10.16 12.89 11.59
N PRO A 123 10.80 13.74 12.40
CA PRO A 123 10.09 14.63 13.31
C PRO A 123 9.10 15.51 12.54
N THR A 124 7.90 15.73 13.05
CA THR A 124 6.85 16.54 12.40
C THR A 124 7.35 17.92 11.96
N LYS A 125 8.28 18.53 12.72
CA LYS A 125 8.93 19.80 12.37
C LYS A 125 9.85 19.71 11.14
N ALA A 126 10.50 18.56 10.92
CA ALA A 126 11.35 18.31 9.75
C ALA A 126 10.51 18.12 8.46
N HIS A 127 9.33 17.52 8.59
CA HIS A 127 8.37 17.42 7.48
C HIS A 127 7.93 18.81 6.99
N VAL A 128 7.56 19.70 7.91
CA VAL A 128 7.16 21.08 7.57
C VAL A 128 8.32 21.87 6.97
N GLY A 129 9.52 21.76 7.53
CA GLY A 129 10.71 22.46 7.01
C GLY A 129 11.11 22.00 5.60
N ALA A 130 11.04 20.70 5.30
CA ALA A 130 11.33 20.17 3.97
C ALA A 130 10.26 20.51 2.94
N PHE A 131 8.99 20.58 3.35
CA PHE A 131 7.87 21.01 2.52
C PHE A 131 8.00 22.49 2.14
N VAL A 132 8.17 23.38 3.14
CA VAL A 132 8.29 24.84 2.95
C VAL A 132 9.52 25.22 2.13
N ARG A 133 10.65 24.54 2.30
CA ARG A 133 11.90 24.84 1.54
C ARG A 133 11.82 24.47 0.06
N ARG A 134 10.84 23.65 -0.36
CA ARG A 134 10.79 23.03 -1.70
C ARG A 134 9.52 23.33 -2.49
N LEU A 135 8.62 24.14 -1.93
CA LEU A 135 7.64 24.90 -2.70
C LEU A 135 8.38 25.76 -3.75
N LYS A 136 7.82 25.86 -4.96
CA LYS A 136 8.35 26.78 -5.99
C LYS A 136 8.51 28.18 -5.38
N ASP A 137 9.59 28.88 -5.73
CA ASP A 137 9.85 30.24 -5.23
C ASP A 137 8.69 31.22 -5.55
N GLU A 138 7.85 30.90 -6.53
CA GLU A 138 6.62 31.63 -6.87
C GLU A 138 5.54 31.63 -5.77
N ILE A 139 5.59 30.70 -4.80
CA ILE A 139 4.67 30.65 -3.65
C ILE A 139 5.38 31.14 -2.37
N ARG A 140 6.67 31.51 -2.45
CA ARG A 140 7.42 32.12 -1.33
C ARG A 140 7.27 33.64 -1.25
N ILE A 141 6.40 34.23 -2.07
CA ILE A 141 6.12 35.67 -2.07
C ILE A 141 4.67 35.88 -1.58
N GLU A 142 4.50 35.87 -0.27
CA GLU A 142 4.02 36.98 0.57
C GLU A 142 4.09 36.58 2.05
#